data_AF-A0A6A6KRC4-F1
#
_entry.id   AF-A0A6A6KRC4-F1
#
_cell.length_a   1.000
_cell.length_b   1.000
_cell.length_c   1.000
_cell.angle_alpha   90.00
_cell.angle_beta   90.00
_cell.angle_gamma   90.00
#
_symmetry.space_group_name_H-M   'P 1'
#
loop_
_entity.id
_entity.type
_entity.pdbx_description
1 polymer ?
#
loop_
_entity_poly.entity_id
_entity_poly.type
_entity_poly.pdbx_seq_one_letter_code
_entity_poly.pdbx_strand_id
1 'polypeptide(L)'
;MQSKLSCLGSIVTYLINLDQAIGLDEITPVGTIDERYDVIVVGGGHAGCEAALASARLGAKTLLLTLNIDRIAWQPCNPAVGGPAKSQLVHEVDALGGEIGKVADRAMLLLHSLWF
;
A
#
# COMPACT_ATOMS: atom_id res chain seq x y z
N MET A 1 -10.27 -2.27 -12.53
CA MET A 1 -9.53 -2.77 -11.34
C MET A 1 -8.01 -2.83 -11.53
N GLN A 2 -7.48 -2.73 -12.77
CA GLN A 2 -6.05 -2.48 -13.04
C GLN A 2 -5.64 -1.00 -12.82
N SER A 3 -6.58 -0.06 -12.85
CA SER A 3 -6.31 1.39 -12.73
C SER A 3 -5.97 1.87 -11.31
N LYS A 4 -6.03 1.01 -10.27
CA LYS A 4 -5.57 1.35 -8.92
C LYS A 4 -4.06 1.12 -8.72
N LEU A 5 -3.40 0.44 -9.66
CA LEU A 5 -1.96 0.18 -9.62
C LEU A 5 -1.11 1.13 -10.48
N SER A 6 -1.70 2.05 -11.26
CA SER A 6 -0.92 2.97 -12.09
C SER A 6 -0.11 4.00 -11.28
N CYS A 7 -0.49 4.26 -10.02
CA CYS A 7 0.30 5.06 -9.07
C CYS A 7 1.37 4.25 -8.31
N LEU A 8 1.41 2.93 -8.49
CA LEU A 8 2.31 1.98 -7.81
C LEU A 8 3.49 1.54 -8.70
N GLY A 9 3.83 2.30 -9.75
CA GLY A 9 4.88 1.96 -10.72
C GLY A 9 6.29 1.73 -10.14
N SER A 10 6.51 2.02 -8.85
CA SER A 10 7.76 1.80 -8.12
C SER A 10 7.67 0.75 -7.01
N ILE A 11 6.50 0.15 -6.76
CA ILE A 11 6.31 -0.88 -5.73
C ILE A 11 6.13 -2.23 -6.40
N VAL A 12 7.15 -3.09 -6.27
CA VAL A 12 7.03 -4.50 -6.63
C VAL A 12 6.24 -5.18 -5.52
N THR A 13 4.94 -5.37 -5.76
CA THR A 13 4.06 -6.08 -4.82
C THR A 13 4.15 -7.58 -5.12
N TYR A 14 4.68 -8.38 -4.19
CA TYR A 14 4.68 -9.83 -4.32
C TYR A 14 3.57 -10.45 -3.44
N LEU A 15 2.74 -11.29 -4.06
CA LEU A 15 1.78 -12.17 -3.38
C LEU A 15 2.54 -13.35 -2.76
N ILE A 16 2.54 -13.48 -1.44
CA ILE A 16 2.91 -14.75 -0.81
C ILE A 16 1.64 -15.62 -0.78
N ASN A 17 1.33 -16.28 -1.91
CA ASN A 17 0.73 -17.59 -1.80
C ASN A 17 1.87 -18.52 -1.35
N LEU A 18 1.77 -19.11 -0.16
CA LEU A 18 2.76 -20.07 0.35
C LEU A 18 2.96 -21.28 -0.60
N ASP A 19 2.10 -21.49 -1.60
CA ASP A 19 2.28 -22.46 -2.69
C ASP A 19 3.06 -21.94 -3.91
N GLN A 20 3.13 -20.62 -4.14
CA GLN A 20 3.94 -20.04 -5.23
C GLN A 20 5.36 -19.66 -4.79
N ALA A 21 5.74 -20.05 -3.58
CA ALA A 21 7.12 -20.02 -3.13
C ALA A 21 8.00 -21.07 -3.84
N ILE A 22 7.44 -22.02 -4.61
CA ILE A 22 8.16 -23.20 -5.10
C ILE A 22 7.65 -23.75 -6.44
N GLY A 23 8.12 -23.18 -7.56
CA GLY A 23 8.33 -23.88 -8.85
C GLY A 23 7.10 -24.09 -9.76
N LEU A 24 7.17 -24.22 -11.08
CA LEU A 24 8.16 -24.12 -12.17
C LEU A 24 7.29 -23.76 -13.40
N ASP A 25 7.68 -22.85 -14.28
CA ASP A 25 8.15 -23.26 -15.61
C ASP A 25 8.89 -22.09 -16.29
N GLU A 26 10.09 -22.44 -16.74
CA GLU A 26 10.94 -21.74 -17.70
C GLU A 26 11.66 -20.42 -17.33
N ILE A 27 12.87 -20.67 -16.82
CA ILE A 27 14.14 -19.97 -17.09
C ILE A 27 14.36 -18.63 -16.36
N THR A 28 14.62 -18.72 -15.06
CA THR A 28 15.96 -18.33 -14.58
C THR A 28 16.49 -19.43 -13.67
N PRO A 29 17.77 -19.83 -13.80
CA PRO A 29 18.33 -20.89 -12.98
C PRO A 29 18.29 -20.44 -11.52
N VAL A 30 18.45 -21.39 -10.58
CA VAL A 30 18.80 -21.07 -9.19
C VAL A 30 20.10 -20.26 -9.21
N GLY A 31 19.95 -18.95 -9.39
CA GLY A 31 20.99 -17.96 -9.47
C GLY A 31 20.71 -17.06 -8.30
N THR A 32 21.55 -17.18 -7.27
CA THR A 32 21.73 -16.22 -6.18
C THR A 32 20.67 -15.10 -6.18
N ILE A 33 19.62 -15.26 -5.38
CA ILE A 33 18.66 -14.20 -5.05
C ILE A 33 19.39 -13.10 -4.27
N ASP A 34 20.26 -12.35 -4.95
CA ASP A 34 20.88 -11.13 -4.44
C ASP A 34 20.05 -9.91 -4.89
N GLU A 35 18.73 -10.09 -5.01
CA GLU A 35 17.79 -8.98 -5.03
C GLU A 35 17.70 -8.40 -3.62
N ARG A 36 18.66 -7.54 -3.29
CA ARG A 36 18.64 -6.81 -2.03
C ARG A 36 17.54 -5.76 -2.06
N TYR A 37 16.60 -5.89 -1.14
CA TYR A 37 15.61 -4.85 -0.86
C TYR A 37 16.14 -3.98 0.27
N ASP A 38 15.99 -2.67 0.11
CA ASP A 38 16.37 -1.70 1.15
C ASP A 38 15.32 -1.68 2.26
N VAL A 39 14.05 -1.88 1.91
CA VAL A 39 12.91 -1.85 2.83
C VAL A 39 11.96 -2.99 2.52
N ILE A 40 11.59 -3.75 3.55
CA ILE A 40 10.56 -4.79 3.47
C ILE A 40 9.41 -4.39 4.40
N VAL A 41 8.23 -4.24 3.83
CA VAL A 41 6.99 -3.92 4.56
C VAL A 41 6.13 -5.18 4.62
N VAL A 42 5.82 -5.61 5.84
CA VAL A 42 4.99 -6.80 6.08
C VAL A 42 3.57 -6.38 6.44
N GLY A 43 2.63 -6.69 5.55
CA GLY A 43 1.20 -6.43 5.69
C GLY A 43 0.70 -5.28 4.84
N GLY A 44 -0.22 -5.55 3.91
CA GLY A 44 -0.86 -4.57 3.02
C GLY A 44 -2.03 -3.78 3.64
N GLY A 45 -1.96 -3.45 4.94
CA GLY A 45 -2.96 -2.60 5.60
C GLY A 45 -2.75 -1.11 5.29
N HIS A 46 -3.60 -0.23 5.82
CA HIS A 46 -3.47 1.23 5.64
C HIS A 46 -2.06 1.76 5.95
N ALA A 47 -1.50 1.36 7.10
CA ALA A 47 -0.16 1.76 7.50
C ALA A 47 0.94 1.16 6.59
N GLY A 48 0.77 -0.09 6.16
CA GLY A 48 1.73 -0.76 5.28
C GLY A 48 1.76 -0.18 3.87
N CYS A 49 0.60 0.23 3.35
CA CYS A 49 0.52 0.94 2.06
C CYS A 49 1.25 2.28 2.12
N GLU A 50 1.01 3.09 3.15
CA GLU A 50 1.71 4.38 3.32
C GLU A 50 3.22 4.18 3.53
N ALA A 51 3.63 3.19 4.33
CA ALA A 51 5.04 2.89 4.55
C ALA A 51 5.74 2.45 3.26
N ALA A 52 5.12 1.56 2.49
CA ALA A 52 5.69 1.09 1.23
C ALA A 52 5.75 2.21 0.18
N LEU A 53 4.72 3.06 0.10
CA LEU A 53 4.69 4.20 -0.79
C LEU A 53 5.74 5.25 -0.42
N ALA A 54 5.90 5.52 0.88
CA ALA A 54 6.91 6.45 1.37
C ALA A 54 8.32 5.97 1.03
N SER A 55 8.67 4.71 1.32
CA SER A 55 10.01 4.18 1.02
C SER A 55 10.27 4.11 -0.49
N ALA A 56 9.29 3.70 -1.29
CA ALA A 56 9.42 3.67 -2.74
C ALA A 56 9.60 5.08 -3.35
N ARG A 57 8.90 6.10 -2.81
CA ARG A 57 9.05 7.51 -3.24
C ARG A 57 10.41 8.10 -2.91
N LEU A 58 11.04 7.63 -1.85
CA LEU A 58 12.40 7.99 -1.49
C LEU A 58 13.47 7.26 -2.34
N GLY A 59 13.04 6.42 -3.30
CA GLY A 59 13.93 5.69 -4.20
C GLY A 59 14.47 4.37 -3.64
N ALA A 60 13.98 3.93 -2.47
CA ALA A 60 14.40 2.67 -1.86
C ALA A 60 13.75 1.48 -2.59
N LYS A 61 14.51 0.42 -2.86
CA LYS A 61 13.97 -0.82 -3.42
C LYS A 61 13.09 -1.47 -2.35
N THR A 62 11.78 -1.30 -2.50
CA THR A 62 10.79 -1.64 -1.47
C THR A 62 10.00 -2.88 -1.86
N LEU A 63 9.91 -3.83 -0.92
CA LEU A 63 9.08 -5.02 -1.04
C LEU A 63 7.86 -4.90 -0.11
N LEU A 64 6.65 -4.96 -0.66
CA LEU A 64 5.41 -5.08 0.13
C LEU A 64 4.93 -6.53 0.10
N LEU A 65 4.91 -7.15 1.28
CA LEU A 65 4.41 -8.51 1.48
C LEU A 65 2.99 -8.45 2.03
N THR A 66 2.05 -9.12 1.35
CA THR A 66 0.67 -9.25 1.82
C THR A 66 0.18 -10.68 1.66
N LEU A 67 -0.69 -11.10 2.59
CA LEU A 67 -1.35 -12.41 2.55
C LEU A 67 -2.41 -12.48 1.43
N ASN A 68 -3.01 -11.34 1.08
CA ASN A 68 -4.04 -11.28 0.07
C ASN A 68 -4.01 -9.92 -0.63
N ILE A 69 -3.90 -9.93 -1.96
CA ILE A 69 -3.84 -8.72 -2.78
C ILE A 69 -5.19 -7.99 -2.88
N ASP A 70 -6.30 -8.73 -2.80
CA ASP A 70 -7.65 -8.18 -2.86
C ASP A 70 -8.03 -7.43 -1.58
N ARG A 71 -7.31 -7.69 -0.48
CA ARG A 71 -7.54 -7.06 0.83
C ARG A 71 -6.57 -5.92 1.15
N ILE A 72 -5.85 -5.41 0.16
CA ILE A 72 -4.96 -4.27 0.34
C ILE A 72 -5.76 -3.01 0.73
N ALA A 73 -5.31 -2.31 1.77
CA ALA A 73 -5.94 -1.12 2.33
C ALA A 73 -7.46 -1.28 2.60
N TRP A 74 -7.86 -2.48 3.01
CA TRP A 74 -9.26 -2.76 3.31
C TRP A 74 -9.70 -2.09 4.63
N GLN A 75 -10.90 -1.50 4.65
CA GLN A 75 -11.52 -0.83 5.80
C GLN A 75 -12.56 -1.75 6.47
N PRO A 76 -12.18 -2.62 7.43
CA PRO A 76 -13.10 -3.61 8.01
C PRO A 76 -14.07 -3.03 9.04
N CYS A 77 -13.77 -1.87 9.63
CA CYS A 77 -14.52 -1.32 10.75
C CYS A 77 -15.57 -0.29 10.32
N ASN A 78 -15.16 0.72 9.56
CA ASN A 78 -15.99 1.84 9.14
C ASN A 78 -15.47 2.33 7.77
N PRO A 79 -16.33 2.45 6.74
CA PRO A 79 -15.97 3.01 5.44
C PRO A 79 -15.94 4.55 5.48
N ALA A 80 -15.30 5.14 6.50
CA ALA A 80 -15.14 6.59 6.63
C ALA A 80 -13.69 6.93 6.95
N VAL A 81 -13.18 7.94 6.26
CA VAL A 81 -11.85 8.52 6.47
C VAL A 81 -12.05 9.90 7.09
N GLY A 82 -11.43 10.16 8.24
CA GLY A 82 -11.59 11.41 9.00
C GLY A 82 -12.53 11.30 10.19
N GLY A 83 -13.18 12.42 10.54
CA GLY A 83 -13.91 12.61 11.80
C GLY A 83 -13.07 13.29 12.89
N PRO A 84 -13.59 13.44 14.11
CA PRO A 84 -12.89 14.14 15.18
C PRO A 84 -11.53 13.50 15.46
N ALA A 85 -10.49 14.32 15.59
CA ALA A 85 -9.07 13.94 15.71
C ALA A 85 -8.46 13.19 14.50
N LYS A 86 -9.20 12.29 13.84
CA LYS A 86 -8.72 11.52 12.69
C LYS A 86 -8.52 12.39 11.44
N SER A 87 -9.33 13.43 11.24
CA SER A 87 -9.16 14.38 10.14
C SER A 87 -7.80 15.07 10.21
N GLN A 88 -7.35 15.43 11.43
CA GLN A 88 -6.03 16.01 11.65
C GLN A 88 -4.93 15.08 11.13
N LEU A 89 -4.98 13.80 11.51
CA LEU A 89 -4.01 12.80 11.04
C LEU A 89 -4.04 12.61 9.52
N VAL A 90 -5.22 12.60 8.91
CA VAL A 90 -5.35 12.49 7.46
C VAL A 90 -4.71 13.70 6.77
N HIS A 91 -4.94 14.91 7.28
CA HIS A 91 -4.32 16.13 6.75
C HIS A 91 -2.81 16.19 6.98
N GLU A 92 -2.32 15.73 8.14
CA GLU A 92 -0.90 15.62 8.44
C GLU A 92 -0.20 14.64 7.47
N VAL A 93 -0.81 13.48 7.25
CA VAL A 93 -0.29 12.48 6.30
C VAL A 93 -0.31 13.01 4.87
N ASP A 94 -1.39 13.67 4.45
CA ASP A 94 -1.47 14.27 3.11
C ASP A 94 -0.42 15.39 2.92
N ALA A 95 -0.19 16.23 3.94
CA ALA A 95 0.85 17.26 3.92
C ALA A 95 2.28 16.67 3.83
N LEU A 96 2.51 15.50 4.43
CA LEU A 96 3.75 14.72 4.29
C LEU A 96 3.87 14.01 2.93
N GLY A 97 2.86 14.14 2.07
CA GLY A 97 2.82 13.52 0.76
C GLY A 97 2.39 12.06 0.79
N GLY A 98 1.61 11.64 1.78
CA GLY A 98 0.94 10.34 1.80
C GLY A 98 -0.18 10.23 0.76
N GLU A 99 -0.86 9.08 0.71
CA GLU A 99 -1.93 8.83 -0.27
C GLU A 99 -3.34 8.77 0.32
N ILE A 100 -3.49 8.60 1.63
CA ILE A 100 -4.79 8.43 2.29
C ILE A 100 -5.78 9.56 1.97
N GLY A 101 -5.34 10.82 1.94
CA GLY A 101 -6.18 11.97 1.57
C GLY A 101 -6.68 11.88 0.13
N LYS A 102 -5.75 11.74 -0.83
CA LYS A 102 -6.08 11.62 -2.26
C LYS A 102 -6.95 10.39 -2.58
N VAL A 103 -6.72 9.27 -1.89
CA VAL A 103 -7.52 8.05 -2.08
C VAL A 103 -8.93 8.25 -1.53
N ALA A 104 -9.08 8.88 -0.37
CA ALA A 104 -10.37 9.22 0.20
C ALA A 104 -11.17 10.14 -0.73
N ASP A 105 -10.53 11.19 -1.26
CA ASP A 105 -11.17 12.13 -2.19
C ASP A 105 -11.65 11.45 -3.48
N ARG A 106 -10.89 10.49 -4.02
CA ARG A 106 -11.30 9.72 -5.21
C ARG A 106 -12.41 8.71 -4.95
N ALA A 107 -12.53 8.21 -3.72
CA ALA A 107 -13.54 7.22 -3.33
C ALA A 107 -14.74 7.85 -2.59
N MET A 108 -14.80 9.18 -2.58
CA MET A 108 -15.74 9.98 -1.82
C MET A 108 -17.17 9.81 -2.31
N LEU A 109 -18.09 9.44 -1.41
CA LEU A 109 -19.53 9.44 -1.66
C LEU A 109 -20.25 10.57 -0.92
N LEU A 110 -19.80 10.90 0.30
CA LEU A 110 -20.39 11.93 1.15
C LEU A 110 -19.29 12.71 1.86
N LEU A 111 -19.33 14.05 1.75
CA LEU A 111 -18.47 14.97 2.52
C LEU A 111 -19.29 15.64 3.61
N HIS A 112 -18.83 15.53 4.85
CA HIS A 112 -19.42 16.22 5.98
C HIS A 112 -18.32 16.82 6.86
N SER A 113 -18.27 18.15 6.91
CA SER A 113 -17.45 18.90 7.84
C SER A 113 -18.14 18.94 9.20
N LEU A 114 -17.50 18.33 10.20
CA LEU A 114 -17.94 18.43 11.59
C LEU A 114 -17.49 19.79 12.13
N TRP A 115 -18.47 20.63 12.42
CA TRP A 115 -18.26 21.83 13.21
C TRP A 115 -18.26 21.41 14.68
N PHE A 116 -17.13 21.61 15.35
CA PHE A 116 -17.14 21.70 16.81
C PHE A 116 -17.88 22.98 17.22
#